data_AF-A0A0F8Y5M1-F1
#
_entry.id   AF-A0A0F8Y5M1-F1
#
_cell.length_a   1.000
_cell.length_b   1.000
_cell.length_c   1.000
_cell.angle_alpha   90.00
_cell.angle_beta   90.00
_cell.angle_gamma   90.00
#
_symmetry.space_group_name_H-M   'P 1'
#
loop_
_entity.id
_entity.type
_entity.pdbx_description
1 polymer ?
#
loop_
_entity_poly.entity_id
_entity_poly.type
_entity_poly.pdbx_seq_one_letter_code
_entity_poly.pdbx_strand_id
1 'polypeptide(L)'
;MYLLMNIPKTEAEDEGCINIDEFKSKYSTNLERNSKSHIISPETEFWGHCSNIQAWVETNYNPNVLHSSISLPLLTELALCDRKIFDSLLYHLDEMWKAYHTKERRIFVHDKYAEIIIRGVDVFNIDIKKIDSTFINVIRTVDVFNKLGKTFRHIRKVIKTKVYKILVKEKQI
;
A
#
# COMPACT_ATOMS: atom_id res chain seq x y z
N MET A 1 -1.68 1.25 -17.84
CA MET A 1 -2.81 1.59 -16.94
C MET A 1 -3.66 2.57 -17.72
N TYR A 2 -4.93 2.25 -17.98
CA TYR A 2 -5.82 3.12 -18.73
C TYR A 2 -6.42 4.16 -17.79
N LEU A 3 -6.37 5.44 -18.16
CA LEU A 3 -6.92 6.53 -17.38
C LEU A 3 -8.44 6.50 -17.26
N LEU A 4 -9.10 6.07 -18.35
CA LEU A 4 -10.53 6.18 -18.50
C LEU A 4 -11.13 4.79 -18.65
N MET A 5 -11.92 4.38 -17.64
CA MET A 5 -12.95 3.38 -17.87
C MET A 5 -14.11 4.11 -18.54
N ASN A 6 -14.46 3.70 -19.75
CA ASN A 6 -15.58 4.28 -20.49
C ASN A 6 -16.89 3.73 -19.91
N ILE A 7 -17.28 4.22 -18.73
CA ILE A 7 -18.45 3.73 -17.99
C ILE A 7 -19.71 4.19 -18.73
N PRO A 8 -20.55 3.28 -19.25
CA PRO A 8 -21.84 3.65 -19.84
C PRO A 8 -22.66 4.44 -18.82
N LYS A 9 -23.38 5.49 -19.24
CA LYS A 9 -24.19 6.33 -18.33
C LYS A 9 -25.23 5.54 -17.52
N THR A 10 -25.58 4.33 -17.95
CA THR A 10 -26.50 3.41 -17.27
C THR A 10 -25.85 2.58 -16.15
N GLU A 11 -24.52 2.59 -16.03
CA GLU A 11 -23.73 1.78 -15.08
C GLU A 11 -23.02 2.63 -14.01
N ALA A 12 -23.24 3.96 -14.00
CA ALA A 12 -22.55 4.89 -13.09
C ALA A 12 -23.05 4.83 -11.64
N GLU A 13 -24.12 4.10 -11.35
CA GLU A 13 -24.73 3.93 -10.02
C GLU A 13 -24.36 2.58 -9.37
N ASP A 14 -23.15 2.07 -9.61
CA ASP A 14 -22.75 0.79 -9.04
C ASP A 14 -22.21 0.97 -7.61
N GLU A 15 -23.14 1.14 -6.66
CA GLU A 15 -22.90 1.33 -5.21
C GLU A 15 -22.15 0.15 -4.53
N GLY A 16 -21.88 -0.94 -5.25
CA GLY A 16 -21.28 -2.16 -4.71
C GLY A 16 -19.75 -2.24 -4.74
N CYS A 17 -19.05 -1.34 -5.45
CA CYS A 17 -17.59 -1.36 -5.53
C CYS A 17 -16.95 -0.50 -4.42
N ILE A 18 -16.10 -1.10 -3.59
CA ILE A 18 -15.50 -0.42 -2.43
C ILE A 18 -14.23 0.36 -2.82
N ASN A 19 -13.54 -0.08 -3.88
CA ASN A 19 -12.29 0.53 -4.35
C ASN A 19 -12.14 0.40 -5.87
N ILE A 20 -11.22 1.20 -6.43
CA ILE A 20 -10.94 1.22 -7.87
C ILE A 20 -10.35 -0.10 -8.40
N ASP A 21 -9.72 -0.93 -7.56
CA ASP A 21 -9.23 -2.25 -7.97
C ASP A 21 -10.38 -3.23 -8.21
N GLU A 22 -11.39 -3.21 -7.35
CA GLU A 22 -12.65 -3.97 -7.51
C GLU A 22 -13.42 -3.47 -8.72
N PHE A 23 -13.52 -2.15 -8.88
CA PHE A 23 -14.15 -1.54 -10.04
C PHE A 23 -13.47 -2.01 -11.33
N LYS A 24 -12.13 -1.96 -11.40
CA LYS A 24 -11.38 -2.49 -12.54
C LYS A 24 -11.67 -3.97 -12.76
N SER A 25 -11.60 -4.80 -11.72
CA SER A 25 -11.81 -6.24 -11.87
C SER A 25 -13.21 -6.60 -12.35
N LYS A 26 -14.23 -5.82 -11.96
CA LYS A 26 -15.63 -6.04 -12.35
C LYS A 26 -15.88 -5.62 -13.81
N TYR A 27 -15.27 -4.51 -14.25
CA TYR A 27 -15.60 -3.88 -15.53
C TYR A 27 -14.53 -4.08 -16.63
N SER A 28 -13.32 -4.56 -16.31
CA SER A 28 -12.20 -4.65 -17.26
C SER A 28 -12.53 -5.46 -18.52
N THR A 29 -13.22 -6.60 -18.38
CA THR A 29 -13.51 -7.50 -19.51
C THR A 29 -14.44 -6.86 -20.56
N ASN A 30 -15.37 -6.00 -20.12
CA ASN A 30 -16.32 -5.31 -21.00
C ASN A 30 -15.74 -4.01 -21.57
N LEU A 31 -14.92 -3.31 -20.79
CA LEU A 31 -14.31 -2.04 -21.18
C LEU A 31 -13.12 -2.20 -22.13
N GLU A 32 -12.31 -3.25 -21.96
CA GLU A 32 -11.17 -3.53 -22.86
C GLU A 32 -11.64 -3.98 -24.26
N ARG A 33 -12.80 -4.64 -24.36
CA ARG A 33 -13.37 -5.09 -25.65
C ARG A 33 -13.94 -3.97 -26.52
N ASN A 34 -14.36 -2.85 -25.93
CA ASN A 34 -14.91 -1.69 -26.63
C ASN A 34 -13.86 -0.59 -26.92
N SER A 35 -12.57 -0.88 -26.73
CA SER A 35 -11.45 0.08 -26.83
C SER A 35 -11.10 0.57 -28.25
N LYS A 36 -11.94 0.31 -29.26
CA LYS A 36 -11.67 0.68 -30.67
C LYS A 36 -11.69 2.18 -30.97
N SER A 37 -11.86 3.04 -29.97
CA SER A 37 -11.62 4.48 -30.13
C SER A 37 -11.09 5.05 -28.82
N HIS A 38 -9.79 5.31 -28.75
CA HIS A 38 -9.27 6.32 -27.81
C HIS A 38 -9.81 7.68 -28.29
N ILE A 39 -10.89 8.14 -27.66
CA ILE A 39 -11.66 9.35 -28.07
C ILE A 39 -11.03 10.64 -27.51
N ILE A 40 -10.12 10.56 -26.55
CA ILE A 40 -9.52 11.75 -25.90
C ILE A 40 -8.10 12.03 -26.41
N SER A 41 -7.74 13.31 -26.44
CA SER A 41 -6.39 13.73 -26.80
C SER A 41 -5.40 13.36 -25.69
N PRO A 42 -4.09 13.22 -26.01
CA PRO A 42 -3.06 13.00 -24.99
C PRO A 42 -3.02 14.09 -23.92
N GLU A 43 -3.36 15.34 -24.26
CA GLU A 43 -3.46 16.44 -23.31
C GLU A 43 -4.60 16.24 -22.32
N THR A 44 -5.79 15.88 -22.80
CA THR A 44 -6.94 15.58 -21.93
C THR A 44 -6.65 14.37 -21.05
N GLU A 45 -5.95 13.36 -21.57
CA GLU A 45 -5.49 12.21 -20.79
C GLU A 45 -4.51 12.64 -19.68
N PHE A 46 -3.53 13.49 -20.00
CA PHE A 46 -2.62 14.03 -18.99
C PHE A 46 -3.38 14.74 -17.86
N TRP A 47 -4.35 15.60 -18.21
CA TRP A 47 -5.17 16.31 -17.21
C TRP A 47 -5.98 15.37 -16.33
N GLY A 48 -6.57 14.32 -16.88
CA GLY A 48 -7.31 13.34 -16.07
C GLY A 48 -6.38 12.55 -15.14
N HIS A 49 -5.13 12.27 -15.54
CA HIS A 49 -4.16 11.67 -14.62
C HIS A 49 -3.82 12.61 -13.46
N CYS A 50 -3.59 13.89 -13.76
CA CYS A 50 -3.33 14.89 -12.75
C CYS A 50 -4.50 15.04 -11.77
N SER A 51 -5.75 15.07 -12.26
CA SER A 51 -6.93 15.18 -11.39
C SER A 51 -7.09 13.97 -10.47
N ASN A 52 -6.78 12.77 -10.94
CA ASN A 52 -6.82 11.57 -10.10
C ASN A 52 -5.80 11.64 -8.96
N ILE A 53 -4.58 12.11 -9.24
CA ILE A 53 -3.55 12.31 -8.21
C ILE A 53 -3.96 13.43 -7.25
N GLN A 54 -4.55 14.51 -7.74
CA GLN A 54 -5.05 15.59 -6.90
C GLN A 54 -6.14 15.09 -5.94
N ALA A 55 -7.14 14.37 -6.45
CA ALA A 55 -8.21 13.79 -5.63
C ALA A 55 -7.65 12.83 -4.58
N TRP A 56 -6.61 12.07 -4.92
CA TRP A 56 -5.91 11.22 -3.96
C TRP A 56 -5.25 12.01 -2.83
N VAL A 57 -4.59 13.12 -3.14
CA VAL A 57 -4.01 14.01 -2.10
C VAL A 57 -5.11 14.66 -1.25
N GLU A 58 -6.18 15.15 -1.86
CA GLU A 58 -7.31 15.80 -1.18
C GLU A 58 -8.07 14.84 -0.24
N THR A 59 -8.04 13.54 -0.53
CA THR A 59 -8.62 12.49 0.32
C THR A 59 -7.65 11.95 1.37
N ASN A 60 -6.64 12.74 1.76
CA ASN A 60 -5.59 12.35 2.71
C ASN A 60 -4.84 11.07 2.30
N TYR A 61 -4.60 10.93 0.99
CA TYR A 61 -3.90 9.79 0.39
C TYR A 61 -4.65 8.46 0.59
N ASN A 62 -5.99 8.47 0.53
CA ASN A 62 -6.77 7.25 0.64
C ASN A 62 -6.38 6.24 -0.48
N PRO A 63 -5.84 5.05 -0.15
CA PRO A 63 -5.32 4.11 -1.14
C PRO A 63 -6.39 3.52 -2.05
N ASN A 64 -7.68 3.69 -1.71
CA ASN A 64 -8.81 3.21 -2.52
C ASN A 64 -9.15 4.12 -3.72
N VAL A 65 -8.60 5.34 -3.76
CA VAL A 65 -8.89 6.36 -4.79
C VAL A 65 -8.06 6.14 -6.06
N LEU A 66 -6.81 5.66 -5.92
CA LEU A 66 -5.98 5.23 -7.05
C LEU A 66 -5.80 3.72 -7.04
N HIS A 67 -5.59 3.15 -8.22
CA HIS A 67 -5.30 1.72 -8.36
C HIS A 67 -4.12 1.34 -7.48
N SER A 68 -4.20 0.21 -6.78
CA SER A 68 -3.20 -0.21 -5.77
C SER A 68 -1.77 -0.29 -6.30
N SER A 69 -1.62 -0.55 -7.60
CA SER A 69 -0.31 -0.54 -8.27
C SER A 69 0.38 0.83 -8.28
N ILE A 70 -0.35 1.92 -8.03
CA ILE A 70 0.17 3.28 -7.94
C ILE A 70 0.05 3.82 -6.51
N SER A 71 -1.14 3.73 -5.89
CA SER A 71 -1.35 4.32 -4.55
C SER A 71 -0.38 3.74 -3.54
N LEU A 72 -0.25 2.42 -3.46
CA LEU A 72 0.51 1.78 -2.38
C LEU A 72 2.03 1.97 -2.48
N PRO A 73 2.68 1.83 -3.65
CA PRO A 73 4.11 2.15 -3.77
C PRO A 73 4.40 3.61 -3.40
N LEU A 74 3.60 4.56 -3.89
CA LEU A 74 3.81 5.98 -3.59
C LEU A 74 3.57 6.28 -2.11
N LEU A 75 2.47 5.79 -1.53
CA LEU A 75 2.17 5.94 -0.11
C LEU A 75 3.27 5.37 0.77
N THR A 76 3.82 4.22 0.41
CA THR A 76 4.87 3.57 1.20
C THR A 76 6.12 4.44 1.25
N GLU A 77 6.53 5.05 0.13
CA GLU A 77 7.68 5.94 0.12
C GLU A 77 7.39 7.28 0.81
N LEU A 78 6.21 7.89 0.57
CA LEU A 78 5.82 9.15 1.22
C LEU A 78 5.63 9.00 2.73
N ALA A 79 5.07 7.89 3.19
CA ALA A 79 4.89 7.57 4.61
C ALA A 79 6.22 7.48 5.35
N LEU A 80 7.34 7.23 4.68
CA LEU A 80 8.65 7.22 5.32
C LEU A 80 9.30 8.60 5.38
N CYS A 81 8.76 9.57 4.64
CA CYS A 81 9.21 10.96 4.67
C CYS A 81 8.38 11.83 5.63
N ASP A 82 7.09 11.54 5.77
CA ASP A 82 6.16 12.33 6.59
C ASP A 82 5.37 11.44 7.56
N ARG A 83 5.46 11.78 8.85
CA ARG A 83 4.77 11.07 9.92
C ARG A 83 3.25 11.10 9.80
N LYS A 84 2.67 12.21 9.31
CA LYS A 84 1.22 12.30 9.12
C LYS A 84 0.73 11.34 8.03
N ILE A 85 1.51 11.22 6.96
CA ILE A 85 1.22 10.28 5.87
C ILE A 85 1.37 8.84 6.37
N PHE A 86 2.38 8.58 7.22
CA PHE A 86 2.51 7.29 7.91
C PHE A 86 1.27 6.92 8.71
N ASP A 87 0.81 7.83 9.58
CA ASP A 87 -0.36 7.57 10.42
C ASP A 87 -1.65 7.41 9.57
N SER A 88 -1.80 8.18 8.48
CA SER A 88 -2.90 8.03 7.52
C SER A 88 -2.88 6.65 6.83
N LEU A 89 -1.69 6.20 6.40
CA LEU A 89 -1.54 4.90 5.75
C LEU A 89 -1.87 3.75 6.70
N LEU A 90 -1.46 3.84 7.97
CA LEU A 90 -1.86 2.86 8.99
C LEU A 90 -3.38 2.83 9.15
N TYR A 91 -4.02 3.99 9.28
CA TYR A 91 -5.48 4.07 9.37
C TYR A 91 -6.16 3.37 8.19
N HIS A 92 -5.74 3.66 6.96
CA HIS A 92 -6.35 3.05 5.78
C HIS A 92 -6.11 1.54 5.67
N LEU A 93 -4.93 1.05 6.04
CA LEU A 93 -4.67 -0.38 6.08
C LEU A 93 -5.53 -1.10 7.15
N ASP A 94 -5.82 -0.44 8.27
CA ASP A 94 -6.75 -0.94 9.29
C ASP A 94 -8.17 -1.05 8.73
N GLU A 95 -8.65 -0.04 8.01
CA GLU A 95 -9.96 -0.08 7.36
C GLU A 95 -10.03 -1.16 6.28
N MET A 96 -8.98 -1.30 5.46
CA MET A 96 -8.87 -2.38 4.47
C MET A 96 -8.88 -3.76 5.14
N TRP A 97 -8.20 -3.94 6.27
CA TRP A 97 -8.21 -5.19 7.02
C TRP A 97 -9.62 -5.54 7.54
N LYS A 98 -10.36 -4.56 8.04
CA LYS A 98 -11.74 -4.74 8.53
C LYS A 98 -12.69 -5.09 7.38
N ALA A 99 -12.56 -4.41 6.25
CA ALA A 99 -13.42 -4.59 5.08
C ALA A 99 -13.13 -5.89 4.30
N TYR A 100 -11.88 -6.34 4.25
CA TYR A 100 -11.52 -7.52 3.47
C TYR A 100 -11.82 -8.83 4.20
N HIS A 101 -12.67 -9.65 3.57
CA HIS A 101 -13.09 -10.95 4.10
C HIS A 101 -12.38 -12.14 3.43
N THR A 102 -11.81 -11.95 2.23
CA THR A 102 -11.06 -12.99 1.52
C THR A 102 -9.66 -13.19 2.09
N LYS A 103 -9.17 -14.43 2.12
CA LYS A 103 -7.84 -14.78 2.65
C LYS A 103 -6.72 -14.07 1.89
N GLU A 104 -6.83 -13.99 0.57
CA GLU A 104 -5.81 -13.41 -0.33
C GLU A 104 -5.62 -11.92 -0.02
N ARG A 105 -6.71 -11.15 0.07
CA ARG A 105 -6.63 -9.72 0.40
C ARG A 105 -6.17 -9.45 1.83
N ARG A 106 -6.48 -10.33 2.79
CA ARG A 106 -5.94 -10.24 4.15
C ARG A 106 -4.42 -10.46 4.19
N ILE A 107 -3.91 -11.43 3.43
CA ILE A 107 -2.46 -11.65 3.29
C ILE A 107 -1.79 -10.41 2.70
N PHE A 108 -2.38 -9.83 1.66
CA PHE A 108 -1.88 -8.61 1.04
C PHE A 108 -1.77 -7.43 2.03
N VAL A 109 -2.85 -7.14 2.78
CA VAL A 109 -2.85 -6.07 3.78
C VAL A 109 -1.83 -6.36 4.89
N HIS A 110 -1.73 -7.62 5.33
CA HIS A 110 -0.74 -8.05 6.31
C HIS A 110 0.69 -7.76 5.85
N ASP A 111 1.05 -8.15 4.62
CA ASP A 111 2.41 -8.00 4.10
C ASP A 111 2.78 -6.52 3.97
N LYS A 112 1.84 -5.69 3.54
CA LYS A 112 2.03 -4.23 3.47
C LYS A 112 2.21 -3.60 4.84
N TYR A 113 1.39 -3.99 5.82
CA TYR A 113 1.57 -3.57 7.21
C TYR A 113 2.97 -3.91 7.75
N ALA A 114 3.42 -5.14 7.54
CA ALA A 114 4.72 -5.58 8.02
C ALA A 114 5.85 -4.73 7.41
N GLU A 115 5.80 -4.51 6.09
CA GLU A 115 6.76 -3.67 5.37
C GLU A 115 6.84 -2.25 5.97
N ILE A 116 5.68 -1.59 6.10
CA ILE A 116 5.60 -0.19 6.52
C ILE A 116 5.98 -0.02 7.99
N ILE A 117 5.52 -0.91 8.88
CA ILE A 117 5.85 -0.83 10.31
C ILE A 117 7.35 -1.05 10.52
N ILE A 118 7.95 -2.05 9.85
CA ILE A 118 9.39 -2.32 10.01
C ILE A 118 10.21 -1.12 9.55
N ARG A 119 9.89 -0.56 8.37
CA ARG A 119 10.61 0.60 7.83
C ARG A 119 10.35 1.86 8.67
N GLY A 120 9.10 2.15 9.02
CA GLY A 120 8.70 3.36 9.72
C GLY A 120 9.12 3.41 11.19
N VAL A 121 9.16 2.28 11.89
CA VAL A 121 9.68 2.21 13.27
C VAL A 121 11.14 2.62 13.33
N ASP A 122 11.95 2.13 12.39
CA ASP A 122 13.37 2.48 12.30
C ASP A 122 13.56 3.95 11.91
N VAL A 123 12.75 4.48 10.98
CA VAL A 123 12.86 5.88 10.50
C VAL A 123 12.41 6.90 11.55
N PHE A 124 11.26 6.67 12.20
CA PHE A 124 10.67 7.61 13.15
C PHE A 124 10.95 7.27 14.62
N ASN A 125 11.78 6.26 14.89
CA ASN A 125 12.11 5.78 16.24
C ASN A 125 10.86 5.52 17.11
N ILE A 126 9.87 4.84 16.54
CA ILE A 126 8.55 4.62 17.15
C ILE A 126 8.62 3.44 18.12
N ASP A 127 8.12 3.62 19.34
CA ASP A 127 7.79 2.46 20.17
C ASP A 127 6.54 1.77 19.61
N ILE A 128 6.73 0.60 19.00
CA ILE A 128 5.65 -0.22 18.44
C ILE A 128 4.52 -0.43 19.44
N LYS A 129 4.80 -0.48 20.75
CA LYS A 129 3.78 -0.68 21.80
C LYS A 129 2.81 0.50 21.91
N LYS A 130 3.20 1.68 21.45
CA LYS A 130 2.38 2.90 21.47
C LYS A 130 1.58 3.12 20.20
N ILE A 131 1.77 2.28 19.18
CA ILE A 131 0.96 2.36 17.96
C ILE A 131 -0.42 1.81 18.30
N ASP A 132 -1.43 2.66 18.09
CA ASP A 132 -2.85 2.32 18.21
C ASP A 132 -3.37 1.88 16.84
N SER A 133 -3.30 0.58 16.58
CA SER A 133 -3.81 -0.05 15.36
C SER A 133 -4.52 -1.34 15.71
N THR A 134 -5.68 -1.54 15.10
CA THR A 134 -6.52 -2.73 15.28
C THR A 134 -5.75 -3.98 14.88
N PHE A 135 -5.09 -3.93 13.72
CA PHE A 135 -4.26 -5.02 13.22
C PHE A 135 -3.08 -5.34 14.14
N ILE A 136 -2.36 -4.32 14.62
CA ILE A 136 -1.23 -4.53 15.54
C ILE A 136 -1.72 -5.16 16.85
N ASN A 137 -2.87 -4.72 17.36
CA ASN A 137 -3.48 -5.31 18.55
C ASN A 137 -3.84 -6.80 18.33
N VAL A 138 -4.34 -7.17 17.14
CA VAL A 138 -4.59 -8.57 16.78
C VAL A 138 -3.29 -9.38 16.67
N ILE A 139 -2.23 -8.88 16.04
CA ILE A 139 -0.98 -9.66 15.99
C ILE A 139 -0.35 -9.77 17.40
N ARG A 140 -0.47 -8.74 18.25
CA ARG A 140 -0.01 -8.79 19.65
C ARG A 140 -0.69 -9.93 20.43
N THR A 141 -1.98 -10.18 20.20
CA THR A 141 -2.68 -11.29 20.87
C THR A 141 -2.30 -12.66 20.32
N VAL A 142 -1.76 -12.74 19.09
CA VAL A 142 -1.42 -14.02 18.44
C VAL A 142 0.04 -14.47 18.73
N ASP A 143 0.80 -13.80 19.60
CA ASP A 143 2.22 -14.13 19.98
C ASP A 143 3.23 -14.18 18.80
N VAL A 144 2.77 -13.87 17.59
CA VAL A 144 3.56 -13.91 16.35
C VAL A 144 4.61 -12.79 16.32
N PHE A 145 4.34 -11.63 16.94
CA PHE A 145 5.34 -10.55 17.05
C PHE A 145 6.55 -10.94 17.91
N ASN A 146 6.39 -11.80 18.94
CA ASN A 146 7.51 -12.30 19.71
C ASN A 146 8.39 -13.26 18.90
N LYS A 147 7.79 -14.08 18.04
CA LYS A 147 8.50 -14.93 17.07
C LYS A 147 9.16 -14.11 15.97
N LEU A 148 8.44 -13.21 15.31
CA LEU A 148 8.97 -12.33 14.26
C LEU A 148 10.08 -11.43 14.80
N GLY A 149 9.92 -10.81 15.97
CA GLY A 149 10.95 -9.99 16.59
C GLY A 149 12.21 -10.78 16.95
N LYS A 150 12.09 -12.07 17.31
CA LYS A 150 13.26 -12.97 17.48
C LYS A 150 13.93 -13.27 16.13
N THR A 151 13.14 -13.57 15.10
CA THR A 151 13.63 -13.85 13.74
C THR A 151 14.32 -12.62 13.12
N PHE A 152 13.72 -11.44 13.22
CA PHE A 152 14.30 -10.17 12.75
C PHE A 152 15.58 -9.81 13.50
N ARG A 153 15.61 -9.97 14.84
CA ARG A 153 16.85 -9.79 15.61
C ARG A 153 17.94 -10.77 15.18
N HIS A 154 17.59 -12.02 14.90
CA HIS A 154 18.53 -13.02 14.41
C HIS A 154 19.06 -12.66 13.02
N ILE A 155 18.20 -12.30 12.09
CA ILE A 155 18.56 -11.88 10.73
C ILE A 155 19.44 -10.62 10.76
N ARG A 156 19.07 -9.59 11.55
CA ARG A 156 19.88 -8.37 11.73
C ARG A 156 21.27 -8.69 12.30
N LYS A 157 21.36 -9.63 13.23
CA LYS A 157 22.64 -10.10 13.81
C LYS A 157 23.48 -10.83 12.78
N VAL A 158 22.88 -11.71 11.97
CA VAL A 158 23.57 -12.45 10.89
C VAL A 158 24.08 -11.51 9.80
N ILE A 159 23.26 -10.56 9.35
CA ILE A 159 23.65 -9.55 8.35
C ILE A 159 24.79 -8.69 8.88
N LYS A 160 24.68 -8.16 10.11
CA LYS A 160 25.74 -7.33 10.73
C LYS A 160 27.05 -8.09 10.86
N THR A 161 27.00 -9.39 11.18
CA THR A 161 28.19 -10.25 11.29
C THR A 161 28.83 -10.55 9.93
N LYS A 162 28.02 -10.79 8.89
CA LYS A 162 28.51 -11.01 7.53
C LYS A 162 29.12 -9.74 6.92
N VAL A 163 28.45 -8.60 7.07
CA VAL A 163 28.95 -7.28 6.60
C VAL A 163 30.26 -6.92 7.30
N TYR A 164 30.36 -7.13 8.61
CA TYR A 164 31.61 -6.88 9.34
C TYR A 164 32.77 -7.77 8.86
N LYS A 165 32.52 -9.04 8.56
CA LYS A 165 33.55 -9.94 8.00
C LYS A 165 34.01 -9.54 6.60
N ILE A 166 33.14 -8.99 5.78
CA ILE A 166 33.47 -8.50 4.44
C ILE A 166 34.35 -7.23 4.56
N LEU A 167 33.94 -6.27 5.39
CA LEU A 167 34.68 -5.02 5.61
C LEU A 167 36.06 -5.21 6.27
N VAL A 168 36.24 -6.26 7.08
CA VAL A 168 37.54 -6.62 7.68
C VAL A 168 38.45 -7.32 6.67
N LYS A 169 37.89 -8.12 5.73
CA LYS A 169 38.66 -8.74 4.66
C LYS A 169 39.19 -7.73 3.64
N GLU A 170 38.44 -6.67 3.35
CA GLU A 170 38.87 -5.60 2.42
C GLU A 170 39.94 -4.68 3.02
N LYS A 171 40.13 -4.68 4.34
CA LYS A 171 41.19 -3.90 5.03
C LYS A 171 42.52 -4.65 5.21
N GLN A 172 42.64 -5.87 4.70
CA GLN A 172 43.85 -6.71 4.77
C GLN A 172 44.51 -6.95 3.40
N ILE A 173 44.13 -6.18 2.37
CA ILE A 173 44.78 -6.13 1.05
C ILE A 173 45.47 -4.78 0.89
#